data_AF-A0A432TXZ7-F1
#
_entry.id   AF-A0A432TXZ7-F1
#
_cell.length_a   1.000
_cell.length_b   1.000
_cell.length_c   1.000
_cell.angle_alpha   90.00
_cell.angle_beta   90.00
_cell.angle_gamma   90.00
#
_symmetry.space_group_name_H-M   'P 1'
#
loop_
_entity.id
_entity.type
_entity.pdbx_description
1 polymer ?
#
loop_
_entity_poly.entity_id
_entity_poly.type
_entity_poly.pdbx_seq_one_letter_code
_entity_poly.pdbx_strand_id
1 'polypeptide(L)'
;MTTTNNSKMIDQRLDLLTDWLDVFFGDENFVITTASDDASFRRYFRIERDNASFIAMDAPPSKENCKPFIHIAKHLITGGVHAPKIIETNLNQGFLLLEDLGNQTFLNAQQKNFD
;
A
#
# COMPACT_ATOMS: atom_id res chain seq x y z
N MET A 1 15.21 -22.64 33.23
CA MET A 1 15.83 -22.22 31.95
C MET A 1 14.87 -22.60 30.84
N THR A 2 14.12 -21.63 30.33
CA THR A 2 13.23 -21.79 29.17
C THR A 2 13.28 -20.48 28.40
N THR A 3 14.28 -20.35 27.54
CA THR A 3 14.35 -19.25 26.58
C THR A 3 13.39 -19.58 25.45
N THR A 4 12.22 -18.94 25.44
CA THR A 4 11.35 -18.93 24.27
C THR A 4 11.96 -17.95 23.28
N ASN A 5 12.76 -18.45 22.34
CA ASN A 5 13.24 -17.68 21.18
C ASN A 5 12.03 -17.42 20.27
N ASN A 6 11.38 -16.27 20.48
CA ASN A 6 10.35 -15.79 19.60
C ASN A 6 11.03 -15.13 18.39
N SER A 7 11.35 -15.94 17.38
CA SER A 7 11.88 -15.47 16.10
C SER A 7 10.79 -14.70 15.34
N LYS A 8 10.59 -13.43 15.70
CA LYS A 8 9.83 -12.49 14.89
C LYS A 8 10.61 -12.33 13.57
N MET A 9 10.11 -12.95 12.51
CA MET A 9 10.71 -12.85 11.17
C MET A 9 10.92 -11.38 10.83
N ILE A 10 12.15 -11.00 10.52
CA ILE A 10 12.51 -9.66 10.05
C ILE A 10 11.88 -9.49 8.66
N ASP A 11 10.94 -8.57 8.51
CA ASP A 11 10.30 -8.26 7.24
C ASP A 11 11.12 -7.19 6.50
N GLN A 12 12.22 -7.65 5.88
CA GLN A 12 13.14 -6.78 5.16
C GLN A 12 12.46 -5.91 4.09
N ARG A 13 11.35 -6.38 3.52
CA ARG A 13 10.61 -5.64 2.50
C ARG A 13 9.82 -4.48 3.10
N LEU A 14 9.25 -4.68 4.28
CA LEU A 14 8.59 -3.61 5.04
C LEU A 14 9.62 -2.57 5.51
N ASP A 15 10.82 -2.99 5.92
CA ASP A 15 11.90 -2.08 6.30
C ASP A 15 12.29 -1.17 5.11
N LEU A 16 12.54 -1.76 3.93
CA LEU A 16 12.85 -1.01 2.71
C LEU A 16 11.72 -0.07 2.27
N LEU A 17 10.46 -0.47 2.47
CA LEU A 17 9.30 0.38 2.20
C LEU A 17 9.27 1.56 3.17
N THR A 18 9.55 1.31 4.46
CA THR A 18 9.59 2.34 5.51
C THR A 18 10.68 3.36 5.23
N ASP A 19 11.90 2.93 4.90
CA ASP A 19 13.01 3.81 4.52
C ASP A 19 12.65 4.69 3.31
N TRP A 20 11.96 4.10 2.32
CA TRP A 20 11.54 4.84 1.14
C TRP A 20 10.46 5.89 1.47
N LEU A 21 9.55 5.58 2.39
CA LEU A 21 8.53 6.52 2.86
C LEU A 21 9.13 7.63 3.73
N ASP A 22 10.10 7.33 4.59
CA ASP A 22 10.85 8.33 5.37
C ASP A 22 11.53 9.34 4.44
N VAL A 23 12.22 8.87 3.39
CA VAL A 23 12.82 9.76 2.39
C VAL A 23 11.78 10.59 1.64
N PHE A 24 10.62 10.02 1.31
CA PHE A 24 9.55 10.74 0.60
C PHE A 24 8.89 11.81 1.48
N PHE A 25 8.57 11.49 2.73
CA PHE A 25 7.92 12.42 3.67
C PHE A 25 8.89 13.38 4.37
N GLY A 26 10.19 13.04 4.39
CA GLY A 26 11.26 13.80 5.04
C GLY A 26 11.43 13.51 6.54
N ASP A 27 10.62 12.61 7.10
CA ASP A 27 10.73 12.08 8.46
C ASP A 27 9.85 10.82 8.64
N GLU A 28 10.00 10.15 9.78
CA GLU A 28 9.25 8.93 10.17
C GLU A 28 7.89 9.22 10.85
N ASN A 29 7.33 10.43 10.75
CA ASN A 29 6.03 10.77 11.36
C ASN A 29 4.86 10.20 10.55
N PHE A 30 4.77 8.88 10.46
CA PHE A 30 3.65 8.17 9.84
C PHE A 30 3.43 6.81 10.51
N VAL A 31 2.21 6.30 10.42
CA VAL A 31 1.86 4.97 10.92
C VAL A 31 1.58 4.05 9.74
N ILE A 32 2.20 2.87 9.74
CA ILE A 32 1.97 1.82 8.73
C ILE A 32 1.06 0.74 9.32
N THR A 33 -0.03 0.43 8.63
CA THR A 33 -0.91 -0.70 8.95
C THR A 33 -1.20 -1.55 7.71
N THR A 34 -1.44 -2.85 7.87
CA THR A 34 -1.85 -3.69 6.73
C THR A 34 -3.23 -3.26 6.23
N ALA A 35 -3.37 -3.01 4.93
CA ALA A 35 -4.64 -2.65 4.30
C ALA A 35 -5.31 -3.86 3.64
N SER A 36 -4.51 -4.73 3.00
CA SER A 36 -4.99 -5.99 2.42
C SER A 36 -3.83 -6.96 2.21
N ASP A 37 -4.06 -8.22 2.58
CA ASP A 37 -3.18 -9.36 2.29
C ASP A 37 -3.67 -10.19 1.09
N ASP A 38 -4.85 -9.88 0.52
CA ASP A 38 -5.41 -10.58 -0.64
C ASP A 38 -5.01 -9.92 -1.95
N ALA A 39 -3.71 -9.99 -2.25
CA ALA A 39 -3.09 -9.22 -3.32
C ALA A 39 -2.02 -10.01 -4.09
N SER A 40 -2.18 -11.33 -4.27
CA SER A 40 -1.17 -12.17 -4.93
C SER A 40 0.21 -12.02 -4.28
N PHE A 41 1.24 -11.58 -5.01
CA PHE A 41 2.57 -11.28 -4.47
C PHE A 41 2.73 -9.86 -3.95
N ARG A 42 1.75 -8.99 -4.19
CA ARG A 42 1.71 -7.63 -3.69
C ARG A 42 1.22 -7.60 -2.26
N ARG A 43 1.67 -6.59 -1.53
CA ARG A 43 1.13 -6.21 -0.22
C ARG A 43 0.70 -4.76 -0.26
N TYR A 44 -0.40 -4.46 0.42
CA TYR A 44 -0.89 -3.11 0.54
C TYR A 44 -0.89 -2.70 2.01
N PHE A 45 -0.27 -1.55 2.27
CA PHE A 45 -0.23 -0.94 3.58
C PHE A 45 -0.93 0.42 3.53
N ARG A 46 -1.73 0.70 4.55
CA ARG A 46 -2.29 2.03 4.78
C ARG A 46 -1.29 2.84 5.59
N ILE A 47 -0.99 4.02 5.09
CA ILE A 47 -0.08 4.99 5.72
C ILE A 47 -0.93 6.14 6.24
N GLU A 48 -0.88 6.40 7.53
CA GLU A 48 -1.57 7.53 8.16
C GLU A 48 -0.56 8.59 8.56
N ARG A 49 -0.80 9.84 8.14
CA ARG A 49 0.06 11.00 8.43
C ARG A 49 -0.75 12.29 8.39
N ASP A 50 -0.60 13.16 9.40
CA ASP A 50 -1.14 14.53 9.41
C ASP A 50 -2.62 14.64 8.96
N ASN A 51 -3.48 13.75 9.46
CA ASN A 51 -4.90 13.59 9.08
C ASN A 51 -5.17 13.22 7.60
N ALA A 52 -4.14 12.86 6.85
CA ALA A 52 -4.24 12.26 5.53
C ALA A 52 -3.93 10.75 5.60
N SER A 53 -4.39 10.03 4.59
CA SER A 53 -4.07 8.62 4.44
C SER A 53 -3.69 8.27 3.00
N PHE A 54 -2.83 7.28 2.87
CA PHE A 54 -2.27 6.81 1.60
C PHE A 54 -2.24 5.28 1.58
N ILE A 55 -2.14 4.70 0.39
CA ILE A 55 -1.87 3.28 0.22
C ILE A 55 -0.47 3.08 -0.36
N ALA A 56 0.41 2.44 0.40
CA ALA A 56 1.69 1.98 -0.09
C ALA A 56 1.55 0.54 -0.62
N MET A 57 1.98 0.33 -1.87
CA MET A 57 2.04 -0.99 -2.49
C MET A 57 3.48 -1.49 -2.52
N ASP A 58 3.71 -2.69 -2.02
CA ASP A 58 4.96 -3.45 -2.17
C ASP A 58 4.76 -4.58 -3.18
N ALA A 59 5.39 -4.47 -4.34
CA ALA A 59 5.39 -5.47 -5.41
C ALA A 59 6.84 -5.90 -5.71
N PRO A 60 7.35 -6.97 -5.09
CA PRO A 60 8.74 -7.38 -5.26
C PRO A 60 9.12 -7.51 -6.75
N PRO A 61 10.11 -6.76 -7.27
CA PRO A 61 10.42 -6.72 -8.71
C PRO A 61 10.78 -8.08 -9.32
N SER A 62 11.29 -9.01 -8.51
CA SER A 62 11.58 -10.39 -8.92
C SER A 62 10.33 -11.25 -9.13
N LYS A 63 9.16 -10.79 -8.64
CA LYS A 63 7.88 -11.50 -8.72
C LYS A 63 6.84 -10.78 -9.57
N GLU A 64 6.82 -9.45 -9.55
CA GLU A 64 5.78 -8.68 -10.23
C GLU A 64 6.27 -7.32 -10.76
N ASN A 65 5.81 -6.95 -11.95
CA ASN A 65 6.15 -5.69 -12.61
C ASN A 65 5.08 -4.64 -12.31
N CYS A 66 5.47 -3.48 -11.79
CA CYS A 66 4.54 -2.37 -11.50
C CYS A 66 4.05 -1.62 -12.76
N LYS A 67 4.77 -1.71 -13.90
CA LYS A 67 4.46 -0.90 -15.09
C LYS A 67 3.05 -1.13 -15.66
N PRO A 68 2.54 -2.38 -15.78
CA PRO A 68 1.16 -2.63 -16.19
C PRO A 68 0.13 -2.00 -15.26
N PHE A 69 0.33 -2.09 -13.94
CA PHE A 69 -0.54 -1.44 -12.95
C PHE A 69 -0.61 0.07 -13.20
N ILE A 70 0.56 0.71 -13.36
CA ILE A 70 0.66 2.15 -13.60
C ILE A 70 -0.03 2.55 -14.90
N HIS A 71 0.17 1.77 -15.97
CA HIS A 71 -0.44 2.04 -17.26
C HIS A 71 -1.97 1.98 -17.20
N ILE A 72 -2.52 0.92 -16.59
CA ILE A 72 -3.97 0.75 -16.44
C ILE A 72 -4.57 1.81 -15.53
N ALA A 73 -3.94 2.11 -14.39
CA ALA A 73 -4.41 3.16 -13.47
C ALA A 73 -4.51 4.52 -14.20
N LYS A 74 -3.49 4.90 -14.96
CA LYS A 74 -3.51 6.13 -15.78
C LYS A 74 -4.62 6.09 -16.83
N HIS A 75 -4.78 4.96 -17.52
CA HIS A 75 -5.81 4.83 -18.56
C HIS A 75 -7.22 5.00 -17.98
N LEU A 76 -7.50 4.37 -16.84
CA LEU A 76 -8.77 4.49 -16.12
C LEU A 76 -9.06 5.94 -15.73
N ILE A 77 -8.07 6.63 -15.13
CA ILE A 77 -8.20 8.05 -14.75
C ILE A 77 -8.48 8.91 -15.98
N THR A 78 -7.75 8.72 -17.08
CA THR A 78 -7.99 9.47 -18.33
C THR A 78 -9.35 9.18 -18.95
N GLY A 79 -9.91 8.00 -18.69
CA GLY A 79 -11.27 7.61 -19.10
C GLY A 79 -12.38 8.14 -18.18
N GLY A 80 -12.05 8.93 -17.15
CA GLY A 80 -13.01 9.48 -16.20
C GLY A 80 -13.43 8.51 -15.09
N VAL A 81 -12.75 7.36 -14.96
CA VAL A 81 -12.97 6.42 -13.85
C VAL A 81 -12.27 6.96 -12.60
N HIS A 82 -12.97 6.93 -11.47
CA HIS A 82 -12.39 7.27 -10.17
C HIS A 82 -11.51 6.13 -9.65
N ALA A 83 -10.31 6.01 -10.20
CA ALA A 83 -9.28 5.07 -9.76
C ALA A 83 -8.23 5.78 -8.87
N PRO A 84 -7.51 5.05 -7.99
CA PRO A 84 -6.47 5.65 -7.15
C PRO A 84 -5.40 6.35 -7.98
N LYS A 85 -5.13 7.63 -7.67
CA LYS A 85 -4.00 8.35 -8.26
C LYS A 85 -2.68 7.73 -7.77
N ILE A 86 -1.67 7.79 -8.63
CA ILE A 86 -0.30 7.43 -8.29
C ILE A 86 0.42 8.71 -7.85
N ILE A 87 0.89 8.73 -6.60
CA ILE A 87 1.53 9.88 -5.98
C ILE A 87 3.04 9.82 -6.18
N GLU A 88 3.66 8.66 -5.91
CA GLU A 88 5.09 8.45 -6.09
C GLU A 88 5.39 6.99 -6.47
N THR A 89 6.51 6.76 -7.16
CA THR A 89 6.94 5.43 -7.62
C THR A 89 8.43 5.20 -7.39
N ASN A 90 8.78 4.03 -6.87
CA ASN A 90 10.14 3.51 -6.87
C ASN A 90 10.15 2.15 -7.56
N LEU A 91 10.19 2.18 -8.89
CA LEU A 91 10.08 0.97 -9.72
C LEU A 91 11.27 0.02 -9.55
N ASN A 92 12.44 0.53 -9.18
CA ASN A 92 13.63 -0.29 -8.94
C ASN A 92 13.43 -1.19 -7.73
N GLN A 93 12.75 -0.68 -6.69
CA GLN A 93 12.42 -1.46 -5.50
C GLN A 93 11.00 -2.05 -5.53
N GLY A 94 10.18 -1.70 -6.53
CA GLY A 94 8.82 -2.23 -6.67
C GLY A 94 7.81 -1.59 -5.72
N PHE A 95 8.00 -0.32 -5.38
CA PHE A 95 7.09 0.42 -4.50
C PHE A 95 6.25 1.44 -5.25
N LEU A 96 4.99 1.59 -4.88
CA LEU A 96 4.12 2.70 -5.28
C LEU A 96 3.45 3.32 -4.06
N LEU A 97 3.26 4.63 -4.08
CA LEU A 97 2.41 5.36 -3.14
C LEU A 97 1.18 5.85 -3.90
N LEU A 98 0.01 5.50 -3.39
CA LEU A 98 -1.26 5.70 -4.05
C LEU A 98 -2.20 6.55 -3.16
N GLU A 99 -3.13 7.24 -3.81
CA GLU A 99 -4.29 7.81 -3.14
C GLU A 99 -5.09 6.71 -2.43
N ASP A 100 -5.57 7.04 -1.25
CA ASP A 100 -6.40 6.16 -0.45
C ASP A 100 -7.89 6.48 -0.67
N LEU A 101 -8.64 5.51 -1.15
CA LEU A 101 -10.08 5.65 -1.40
C LEU A 101 -10.95 5.36 -0.17
N GLY A 102 -10.33 5.11 0.99
CA GLY A 102 -10.99 4.79 2.24
C GLY A 102 -11.30 3.31 2.43
N ASN A 103 -12.11 3.01 3.45
CA ASN A 103 -12.41 1.64 3.91
C ASN A 103 -13.83 1.16 3.58
N GLN A 104 -14.65 2.02 2.97
CA GLN A 104 -16.03 1.66 2.65
C GLN A 104 -16.08 0.90 1.33
N THR A 105 -16.20 -0.43 1.43
CA THR A 105 -16.50 -1.26 0.27
C THR A 105 -17.96 -1.11 -0.13
N PHE A 106 -18.26 -1.37 -1.41
CA PHE A 106 -19.64 -1.40 -1.89
C PHE A 106 -20.48 -2.44 -1.15
N LEU A 107 -19.89 -3.59 -0.79
CA LEU A 107 -20.55 -4.65 0.00
C LEU A 107 -21.01 -4.13 1.37
N ASN A 108 -20.11 -3.45 2.10
CA ASN A 108 -20.43 -2.90 3.42
C ASN A 108 -21.50 -1.80 3.34
N ALA A 109 -21.49 -1.01 2.27
CA ALA A 109 -22.50 0.03 2.04
C ALA A 109 -23.90 -0.58 1.81
N GLN A 110 -23.99 -1.74 1.13
CA GLN A 110 -25.27 -2.39 0.89
C GLN A 110 -25.84 -3.06 2.14
N GLN A 111 -25.03 -3.72 2.96
CA GLN A 111 -25.52 -4.40 4.17
C GLN A 111 -26.21 -3.43 5.14
N LYS A 112 -25.71 -2.20 5.26
CA LYS A 112 -26.33 -1.14 6.08
C LYS A 112 -27.72 -0.70 5.62
N ASN A 113 -28.12 -1.00 4.38
CA ASN A 113 -29.43 -0.62 3.84
C ASN A 113 -30.49 -1.73 4.02
N PHE A 114 -30.12 -2.88 4.59
CA PHE A 114 -31.02 -4.01 4.85
C PHE A 114 -31.24 -4.28 6.36
N ASP A 115 -30.68 -3.44 7.23
CA ASP A 115 -30.89 -3.40 8.68
C ASP A 115 -31.69 -2.16 9.08
#